data_AF-A0A7Y7BFX1-F1
#
_entry.id   AF-A0A7Y7BFX1-F1
#
_cell.length_a   1.000
_cell.length_b   1.000
_cell.length_c   1.000
_cell.angle_alpha   90.00
_cell.angle_beta   90.00
_cell.angle_gamma   90.00
#
_symmetry.space_group_name_H-M   'P 1'
#
loop_
_entity.id
_entity.type
_entity.pdbx_description
1 polymer ?
#
loop_
_entity_poly.entity_id
_entity_poly.type
_entity_poly.pdbx_seq_one_letter_code
_entity_poly.pdbx_strand_id
1 'polypeptide(L)'
;LLSYSYYGVKCVSFMFGVKRGNLYNYLYIGTIIIGAVTSLGFVVNLIDSSFALMAIPTMVSAVILAPKAWAASKDYFARLKAGEFDKQQTGH
;
A
#
# COMPACT_ATOMS: atom_id res chain seq x y z
N LEU A 1 1.31 19.62 -1.57
CA LEU A 1 2.75 19.44 -1.94
C LEU A 1 3.51 18.67 -0.87
N LEU A 2 3.53 19.11 0.39
CA LEU A 2 4.27 18.42 1.48
C LEU A 2 3.75 17.00 1.78
N SER A 3 2.42 16.77 1.76
CA SER A 3 1.86 15.41 1.92
C SER A 3 2.26 14.45 0.80
N TYR A 4 2.33 14.95 -0.44
CA TYR A 4 2.72 14.13 -1.60
C TYR A 4 4.21 13.72 -1.51
N SER A 5 5.07 14.66 -1.10
CA SER A 5 6.47 14.37 -0.81
C SER A 5 6.65 13.42 0.38
N TYR A 6 5.81 13.49 1.42
CA TYR A 6 5.92 12.60 2.59
C TYR A 6 5.59 11.15 2.26
N TYR A 7 4.50 10.90 1.52
CA TYR A 7 4.17 9.55 1.04
C TYR A 7 5.21 9.05 0.01
N GLY A 8 5.71 9.93 -0.85
CA GLY A 8 6.80 9.61 -1.79
C GLY A 8 8.06 9.16 -1.07
N VAL A 9 8.51 9.90 -0.05
CA VAL A 9 9.70 9.57 0.75
C VAL A 9 9.51 8.27 1.53
N LYS A 10 8.32 8.00 2.07
CA LYS A 10 8.02 6.74 2.77
C LYS A 10 8.03 5.53 1.84
N CYS A 11 7.41 5.64 0.66
CA CYS A 11 7.41 4.59 -0.35
C CYS A 11 8.83 4.30 -0.85
N VAL A 12 9.58 5.35 -1.19
CA VAL A 12 10.98 5.24 -1.64
C VAL A 12 11.87 4.67 -0.53
N SER A 13 11.68 5.08 0.73
CA SER A 13 12.46 4.54 1.86
C SER A 13 12.19 3.05 2.09
N PHE A 14 10.95 2.59 1.92
CA PHE A 14 10.58 1.18 2.04
C PHE A 14 11.13 0.33 0.88
N MET A 15 11.08 0.86 -0.36
CA MET A 15 11.51 0.13 -1.55
C MET A 15 13.04 0.15 -1.76
N PHE A 16 13.73 1.21 -1.33
CA PHE A 16 15.14 1.45 -1.68
C PHE A 16 16.13 1.51 -0.51
N GLY A 17 15.69 1.34 0.75
CA GLY A 17 16.56 1.11 1.91
C GLY A 17 17.89 1.88 1.87
N VAL A 18 17.86 3.17 2.23
CA VAL A 18 18.94 4.18 2.30
C VAL A 18 20.38 3.64 2.45
N LYS A 19 20.98 3.05 1.41
CA LYS A 19 22.38 2.57 1.50
C LYS A 19 23.27 2.70 0.25
N ARG A 20 22.79 3.15 -0.92
CA ARG A 20 23.65 3.25 -2.12
C ARG A 20 23.36 4.48 -2.98
N GLY A 21 23.95 5.62 -2.62
CA GLY A 21 23.83 6.89 -3.37
C GLY A 21 24.22 6.80 -4.86
N ASN A 22 25.15 5.91 -5.22
CA ASN A 22 25.56 5.74 -6.63
C ASN A 22 24.55 4.94 -7.47
N LEU A 23 23.80 4.02 -6.86
CA LEU A 23 22.77 3.25 -7.56
C LEU A 23 21.56 4.14 -7.91
N TYR A 24 21.29 5.16 -7.08
CA TYR A 24 20.19 6.10 -7.28
C TYR A 24 20.31 6.84 -8.61
N ASN A 25 21.51 7.33 -8.96
CA ASN A 25 21.73 8.06 -10.21
C ASN A 25 21.50 7.17 -11.45
N TYR A 26 21.96 5.93 -11.43
CA TYR A 26 21.73 4.98 -12.54
C TYR A 26 20.25 4.63 -12.71
N LEU A 27 19.52 4.39 -11.62
CA LEU A 27 18.09 4.15 -11.68
C LEU A 27 17.31 5.38 -12.16
N TYR A 28 17.67 6.56 -11.66
CA TYR A 28 17.03 7.82 -12.02
C TYR A 28 17.18 8.12 -13.51
N ILE A 29 18.40 8.04 -14.04
CA ILE A 29 18.67 8.22 -15.48
C ILE A 29 17.94 7.16 -16.30
N GLY A 30 17.95 5.89 -15.84
CA GLY A 30 17.22 4.80 -16.49
C GLY A 30 15.71 5.07 -16.59
N THR A 31 15.10 5.55 -15.51
CA THR A 31 13.66 5.91 -15.52
C THR A 31 13.34 7.08 -16.45
N ILE A 32 14.24 8.05 -16.59
CA ILE A 32 14.06 9.17 -17.54
C ILE A 32 14.11 8.67 -18.99
N ILE A 33 15.09 7.83 -19.33
CA ILE A 33 15.23 7.29 -20.69
C ILE A 33 14.03 6.39 -21.03
N ILE A 34 13.64 5.50 -20.12
CA ILE A 34 12.46 4.64 -20.32
C ILE A 34 11.20 5.49 -20.46
N GLY A 35 11.03 6.53 -19.63
CA GLY A 35 9.89 7.45 -19.73
C GLY A 35 9.84 8.21 -21.06
N ALA A 36 11.00 8.61 -21.60
CA ALA A 36 11.09 9.34 -22.86
C ALA A 36 10.83 8.46 -24.11
N VAL A 37 11.14 7.17 -24.04
CA VAL A 37 11.02 6.22 -25.16
C VAL A 37 9.69 5.45 -25.14
N THR A 38 8.92 5.58 -24.06
CA THR A 38 7.68 4.83 -23.86
C THR A 38 6.52 5.37 -24.70
N SER A 39 5.91 4.49 -25.50
CA SER A 39 4.68 4.73 -26.26
C SER A 39 3.42 4.57 -25.38
N LEU A 40 2.32 5.25 -25.74
CA LEU A 40 1.04 5.18 -25.04
C LEU A 40 0.56 3.73 -24.82
N GLY A 41 0.73 2.84 -25.81
CA GLY A 41 0.35 1.43 -25.68
C GLY A 41 1.20 0.67 -24.65
N PHE A 42 2.47 1.04 -24.49
CA PHE A 42 3.32 0.45 -23.45
C PHE A 42 2.92 0.97 -22.06
N VAL A 43 2.56 2.25 -21.92
CA VAL A 43 2.05 2.81 -20.66
C VAL A 43 0.82 2.04 -20.18
N VAL A 44 -0.15 1.80 -21.06
CA VAL A 44 -1.38 1.07 -20.72
C VAL A 44 -1.07 -0.34 -20.24
N ASN A 45 -0.24 -1.09 -20.97
CA ASN A 45 0.17 -2.44 -20.56
C ASN A 45 0.97 -2.44 -19.24
N LEU A 46 1.81 -1.43 -19.00
CA LEU A 46 2.56 -1.28 -17.75
C LEU A 46 1.59 -1.03 -16.57
N ILE A 47 0.59 -0.19 -16.76
CA ILE A 47 -0.44 0.08 -15.76
C ILE A 47 -1.23 -1.20 -15.47
N ASP A 48 -1.70 -1.91 -16.50
CA ASP A 48 -2.43 -3.17 -16.34
C ASP A 48 -1.60 -4.23 -15.60
N SER A 49 -0.33 -4.38 -15.95
CA SER A 49 0.58 -5.31 -15.25
C SER A 49 0.84 -4.90 -13.79
N SER A 50 0.93 -3.59 -13.51
CA SER A 50 1.07 -3.07 -12.14
C SER A 50 -0.19 -3.31 -11.32
N PHE A 51 -1.37 -3.11 -11.91
CA PHE A 51 -2.65 -3.44 -11.27
C PHE A 51 -2.80 -4.95 -11.04
N ALA A 52 -2.41 -5.79 -12.01
CA ALA A 52 -2.41 -7.24 -11.83
C ALA A 52 -1.46 -7.65 -10.67
N LEU A 53 -0.26 -7.07 -10.63
CA LEU A 53 0.73 -7.31 -9.56
C LEU A 53 0.23 -6.87 -8.19
N MET A 54 -0.59 -5.81 -8.10
CA MET A 54 -1.23 -5.38 -6.85
C MET A 54 -2.46 -6.22 -6.51
N ALA A 55 -3.27 -6.60 -7.50
CA ALA A 55 -4.51 -7.33 -7.31
C ALA A 55 -4.24 -8.75 -6.75
N ILE A 56 -3.17 -9.40 -7.19
CA ILE A 56 -2.77 -10.73 -6.70
C ILE A 56 -2.56 -10.74 -5.17
N PRO A 57 -1.64 -9.96 -4.58
CA PRO A 57 -1.41 -9.94 -3.14
C PRO A 57 -2.61 -9.41 -2.36
N THR A 58 -3.38 -8.45 -2.89
CA THR A 58 -4.60 -7.97 -2.24
C THR A 58 -5.66 -9.06 -2.16
N MET A 59 -5.94 -9.77 -3.26
CA MET A 59 -6.91 -10.87 -3.29
C MET A 59 -6.48 -12.04 -2.41
N VAL A 60 -5.20 -12.42 -2.47
CA VAL A 60 -4.66 -13.48 -1.60
C VAL A 60 -4.78 -13.10 -0.13
N SER A 61 -4.41 -11.86 0.23
CA SER A 61 -4.55 -11.35 1.60
C SER A 61 -6.01 -11.33 2.03
N ALA A 62 -6.92 -10.88 1.16
CA ALA A 62 -8.35 -10.84 1.44
C ALA A 62 -8.92 -12.24 1.66
N VAL A 63 -8.54 -13.25 0.87
CA VAL A 63 -9.00 -14.63 1.04
C VAL A 63 -8.50 -15.23 2.35
N ILE A 64 -7.22 -15.03 2.68
CA ILE A 64 -6.63 -15.54 3.94
C ILE A 64 -7.23 -14.81 5.15
N LEU A 65 -7.46 -13.50 5.02
CA LEU A 65 -7.96 -12.68 6.11
C LEU A 65 -9.47 -12.76 6.25
N ALA A 66 -10.24 -13.09 5.20
CA ALA A 66 -11.70 -13.20 5.24
C ALA A 66 -12.25 -13.99 6.45
N PRO A 67 -11.77 -15.21 6.78
CA PRO A 67 -12.24 -15.93 7.97
C PRO A 67 -11.82 -15.26 9.28
N LYS A 68 -10.62 -14.65 9.34
CA LYS A 68 -10.14 -13.91 10.52
C LYS A 68 -10.88 -12.59 10.73
N ALA A 69 -11.13 -11.86 9.66
CA ALA A 69 -11.88 -10.62 9.63
C ALA A 69 -13.33 -10.89 10.02
N TRP A 70 -13.94 -11.97 9.52
CA TRP A 70 -15.29 -12.38 9.94
C TRP A 70 -15.36 -12.68 11.44
N ALA A 71 -14.39 -13.45 11.96
CA ALA A 71 -14.31 -13.75 13.39
C ALA A 71 -14.11 -12.48 14.24
N ALA A 72 -13.17 -11.62 13.84
CA ALA A 72 -12.88 -10.35 14.52
C ALA A 72 -14.04 -9.35 14.43
N SER A 73 -14.73 -9.27 13.29
CA SER A 73 -15.93 -8.44 13.13
C SER A 73 -17.06 -8.95 14.01
N LYS A 74 -17.29 -10.26 14.08
CA LYS A 74 -18.31 -10.85 14.96
C LYS A 74 -18.01 -10.57 16.44
N ASP A 75 -16.75 -10.70 16.85
CA ASP A 75 -16.29 -10.32 18.20
C ASP A 75 -16.52 -8.82 18.47
N TYR A 76 -16.11 -7.96 17.55
CA TYR A 76 -16.30 -6.51 17.65
C TYR A 76 -17.78 -6.13 17.79
N PHE A 77 -18.66 -6.67 16.94
CA PHE A 77 -20.10 -6.40 17.00
C PHE A 77 -20.77 -7.01 18.25
N ALA A 78 -20.28 -8.16 18.75
CA ALA A 78 -20.75 -8.74 20.00
C ALA A 78 -20.42 -7.83 21.19
N ARG A 79 -19.19 -7.32 21.25
CA ARG A 79 -18.72 -6.37 22.28
C ARG A 79 -19.41 -5.01 22.20
N LEU A 80 -19.70 -4.55 20.98
CA LEU A 80 -20.47 -3.33 20.73
C LEU A 80 -21.92 -3.47 21.21
N LYS A 81 -22.56 -4.61 20.95
CA LYS A 81 -23.91 -4.92 21.43
C LYS A 81 -23.97 -5.17 22.95
N ALA A 82 -22.89 -5.67 23.54
CA ALA A 82 -22.74 -5.84 24.99
C ALA A 82 -22.48 -4.52 25.74
N GLY A 83 -22.34 -3.39 25.03
CA GLY A 83 -22.16 -2.06 25.65
C GLY A 83 -20.78 -1.84 26.27
N GLU A 84 -19.77 -2.64 25.92
CA GLU A 84 -18.42 -2.53 26.52
C GLU A 84 -17.70 -1.21 26.18
N PHE A 85 -18.04 -0.58 25.05
CA PHE A 85 -17.44 0.69 24.64
C PHE A 85 -18.08 1.91 25.31
N ASP A 86 -19.23 1.76 25.99
CA ASP A 86 -19.87 2.83 26.78
C ASP A 86 -19.14 3.04 28.13
N LYS A 87 -18.61 1.96 28.73
CA LYS A 87 -17.86 2.02 30.00
C LYS A 87 -16.45 2.61 29.91
N GLN A 88 -15.93 2.89 28.71
CA GLN A 88 -14.56 3.38 28.50
C GLN A 88 -14.47 4.90 28.25
N GLN A 89 -15.57 5.66 28.39
CA GLN A 89 -15.54 7.14 28.32
C GLN A 89 -15.92 7.85 29.63
N THR A 90 -16.29 7.14 30.70
CA THR A 90 -16.54 7.73 32.03
C THR A 90 -15.48 7.24 33.01
N GLY A 91 -14.25 7.71 32.88
CA GLY A 91 -13.13 7.32 33.73
C GLY A 91 -11.98 8.31 33.69
N HIS A 92 -12.30 9.60 33.57
CA HIS A 92 -11.35 10.68 33.74
C HIS A 92 -11.82 11.64 34.82
#